data_AF-F9GC34-F1
#
_entry.id   AF-F9GC34-F1
#
_cell.length_a   1.000
_cell.length_b   1.000
_cell.length_c   1.000
_cell.angle_alpha   90.00
_cell.angle_beta   90.00
_cell.angle_gamma   90.00
#
_symmetry.space_group_name_H-M   'P 1'
#
loop_
_entity.id
_entity.type
_entity.pdbx_description
1 polymer ?
#
loop_
_entity_poly.entity_id
_entity_poly.type
_entity_poly.pdbx_seq_one_letter_code
_entity_poly.pdbx_strand_id
1 'polypeptide(L)'
;MSSKRSWTPNFTSVLTRGTKSTTFDPSFKVVSIDYSSVESLTSALQGQDAVVSVVGMEALEGQTILIDAAIAAGVKHFIPADYGAVSTNPKLHEYPFYSTVGKIQKYLAEKSKSTGLSYTVLSTGAFTDMLFGAIGIIDFDKHEAVLYDGGDLRFTTNSMEGRCR
;
A
#
# COMPACT_ATOMS: atom_id res chain seq x y z
N MET A 1 21.39 25.37 22.88
CA MET A 1 20.52 26.01 21.86
C MET A 1 19.56 24.95 21.33
N SER A 2 18.31 24.96 21.78
CA SER A 2 17.28 24.00 21.33
C SER A 2 16.72 24.48 20.00
N SER A 3 17.02 23.76 18.92
CA SER A 3 16.45 23.98 17.59
C SER A 3 14.95 23.66 17.65
N LYS A 4 14.11 24.69 17.61
CA LYS A 4 12.66 24.54 17.43
C LYS A 4 12.46 23.97 16.03
N ARG A 5 12.03 22.71 15.92
CA ARG A 5 11.52 22.16 14.64
C ARG A 5 10.39 23.07 14.18
N SER A 6 10.61 23.83 13.10
CA SER A 6 9.54 24.55 12.43
C SER A 6 8.59 23.50 11.85
N TRP A 7 7.40 23.39 12.44
CA TRP A 7 6.36 22.48 11.97
C TRP A 7 5.76 23.06 10.68
N THR A 8 6.03 22.42 9.56
CA THR A 8 5.31 22.66 8.32
C THR A 8 3.90 22.12 8.46
N PRO A 9 2.85 22.82 8.01
CA PRO A 9 1.50 22.29 7.98
C PRO A 9 1.48 20.95 7.27
N ASN A 10 0.85 19.94 7.87
CA ASN A 10 0.61 18.67 7.21
C ASN A 10 -0.22 18.94 5.94
N PHE A 11 0.31 18.57 4.78
CA PHE A 11 -0.41 18.65 3.51
C PHE A 11 -0.40 17.28 2.83
N THR A 12 -1.44 16.99 2.06
CA THR A 12 -1.59 15.71 1.38
C THR A 12 -1.74 15.96 -0.11
N SER A 13 -0.94 15.25 -0.91
CA SER A 13 -1.07 15.21 -2.36
C SER A 13 -1.59 13.86 -2.80
N VAL A 14 -2.49 13.83 -3.78
CA VAL A 14 -3.03 12.62 -4.37
C VAL A 14 -2.50 12.49 -5.79
N LEU A 15 -1.84 11.37 -6.08
CA LEU A 15 -1.32 11.09 -7.42
C LEU A 15 -2.37 10.31 -8.23
N THR A 16 -2.69 10.76 -9.44
CA THR A 16 -3.71 10.12 -10.29
C THR A 16 -3.19 9.88 -11.70
N ARG A 17 -3.85 8.97 -12.42
CA ARG A 17 -3.67 8.79 -13.86
C ARG A 17 -4.68 9.67 -14.60
N GLY A 18 -4.27 10.85 -15.04
CA GLY A 18 -5.16 11.78 -15.76
C GLY A 18 -6.28 12.36 -14.90
N THR A 19 -7.23 13.04 -15.56
CA THR A 19 -8.27 13.88 -14.94
C THR A 19 -9.67 13.25 -14.87
N LYS A 20 -9.84 11.95 -15.13
CA LYS A 20 -11.20 11.38 -15.22
C LYS A 20 -11.84 11.13 -13.85
N SER A 21 -12.89 11.92 -13.58
CA SER A 21 -14.12 11.63 -12.82
C SER A 21 -14.03 11.16 -11.37
N THR A 22 -13.03 11.63 -10.60
CA THR A 22 -13.07 11.50 -9.14
C THR A 22 -13.06 12.88 -8.51
N THR A 23 -14.09 13.18 -7.72
CA THR A 23 -14.14 14.39 -6.91
C THR A 23 -13.26 14.17 -5.68
N PHE A 24 -12.18 14.93 -5.56
CA PHE A 24 -11.32 14.92 -4.38
C PHE A 24 -11.72 16.06 -3.45
N ASP A 25 -11.44 15.89 -2.15
CA ASP A 25 -11.56 16.99 -1.20
C ASP A 25 -10.70 18.18 -1.68
N PRO A 26 -11.22 19.42 -1.71
CA PRO A 26 -10.49 20.59 -2.17
C PRO A 26 -9.20 20.89 -1.37
N SER A 27 -9.07 20.33 -0.16
CA SER A 27 -7.86 20.44 0.65
C SER A 27 -6.69 19.60 0.11
N PHE A 28 -6.93 18.65 -0.79
CA PHE A 28 -5.89 17.82 -1.38
C PHE A 28 -5.33 18.41 -2.67
N LYS A 29 -4.01 18.38 -2.81
CA LYS A 29 -3.33 18.69 -4.07
C LYS A 29 -3.37 17.46 -4.97
N VAL A 30 -4.18 17.49 -6.02
CA VAL A 30 -4.26 16.39 -6.99
C VAL A 30 -3.23 16.61 -8.11
N VAL A 31 -2.39 15.61 -8.37
CA VAL A 31 -1.33 15.67 -9.38
C VAL A 31 -1.50 14.50 -10.35
N SER A 32 -1.73 14.81 -11.63
CA SER A 32 -1.72 13.81 -12.69
C SER A 32 -0.28 13.45 -13.04
N ILE A 33 0.04 12.16 -13.06
CA ILE A 33 1.39 11.67 -13.31
C ILE A 33 1.42 10.50 -14.31
N ASP A 34 2.59 10.29 -14.90
CA ASP A 34 2.93 9.06 -15.61
C ASP A 34 3.65 8.11 -14.66
N TYR A 35 2.96 7.04 -14.24
CA TYR A 35 3.48 6.03 -13.33
C TYR A 35 4.60 5.16 -13.93
N SER A 36 4.84 5.24 -15.25
CA SER A 36 5.97 4.57 -15.89
C SER A 36 7.26 5.41 -15.88
N SER A 37 7.17 6.70 -15.52
CA SER A 37 8.30 7.63 -15.54
C SER A 37 8.79 7.95 -14.13
N VAL A 38 10.02 7.52 -13.82
CA VAL A 38 10.71 7.88 -12.56
C VAL A 38 10.81 9.39 -12.41
N GLU A 39 11.06 10.15 -13.48
CA GLU A 39 11.18 11.60 -13.43
C GLU A 39 9.84 12.30 -13.11
N SER A 40 8.75 11.84 -13.72
CA SER A 40 7.39 12.33 -13.44
C SER A 40 7.03 12.11 -11.98
N LEU A 41 7.28 10.89 -11.48
CA LEU A 41 7.06 10.51 -10.09
C LEU A 41 7.95 11.31 -9.13
N THR A 42 9.25 11.43 -9.43
CA THR A 42 10.21 12.16 -8.57
C THR A 42 9.78 13.60 -8.42
N SER A 43 9.43 14.27 -9.51
CA SER A 43 8.97 15.67 -9.51
C SER A 43 7.70 15.85 -8.67
N ALA A 44 6.76 14.91 -8.74
CA ALA A 44 5.52 14.95 -7.96
C ALA A 44 5.75 14.70 -6.45
N LEU A 45 6.80 13.95 -6.10
CA LEU A 45 7.15 13.58 -4.73
C LEU A 45 8.08 14.58 -4.03
N GLN A 46 8.59 15.59 -4.73
CA GLN A 46 9.45 16.62 -4.12
C GLN A 46 8.74 17.33 -2.97
N GLY A 47 9.43 17.42 -1.82
CA GLY A 47 8.91 18.03 -0.61
C GLY A 47 7.93 17.17 0.19
N GLN A 48 7.69 15.91 -0.22
CA GLN A 48 6.93 14.95 0.58
C GLN A 48 7.84 14.28 1.63
N ASP A 49 7.35 14.14 2.86
CA ASP A 49 8.06 13.39 3.90
C ASP A 49 7.81 11.88 3.82
N ALA A 50 6.63 11.47 3.34
CA ALA A 50 6.21 10.09 3.27
C ALA A 50 5.38 9.78 2.03
N VAL A 51 5.38 8.51 1.60
CA VAL A 51 4.53 7.99 0.52
C VAL A 51 3.73 6.79 1.02
N VAL A 52 2.43 6.81 0.73
CA VAL A 52 1.52 5.68 0.95
C VAL A 52 1.03 5.18 -0.41
N SER A 53 1.42 3.96 -0.77
CA SER A 53 1.00 3.32 -2.01
C SER A 53 -0.30 2.57 -1.78
N VAL A 54 -1.32 2.87 -2.59
CA VAL A 54 -2.65 2.24 -2.56
C VAL A 54 -3.02 1.64 -3.91
N VAL A 55 -2.00 1.24 -4.69
CA VAL A 55 -2.21 0.64 -6.01
C VAL A 55 -2.85 -0.75 -5.91
N GLY A 56 -3.67 -1.10 -6.90
CA GLY A 56 -4.29 -2.43 -6.99
C GLY A 56 -3.30 -3.52 -7.43
N MET A 57 -3.77 -4.77 -7.42
CA MET A 57 -2.99 -5.98 -7.74
C MET A 57 -2.22 -5.86 -9.07
N GLU A 58 -2.86 -5.30 -10.10
CA GLU A 58 -2.29 -5.14 -11.45
C GLU A 58 -1.07 -4.20 -11.50
N ALA A 59 -0.92 -3.33 -10.51
CA ALA A 59 0.14 -2.32 -10.46
C ALA A 59 1.17 -2.57 -9.33
N LEU A 60 1.09 -3.73 -8.65
CA LEU A 60 2.00 -4.06 -7.55
C LEU A 60 3.47 -4.09 -7.98
N GLU A 61 3.77 -4.58 -9.18
CA GLU A 61 5.15 -4.63 -9.70
C GLU A 61 5.73 -3.24 -9.95
N GLY A 62 4.89 -2.28 -10.36
CA GLY A 62 5.29 -0.89 -10.62
C GLY A 62 5.72 -0.12 -9.37
N GLN A 63 5.54 -0.68 -8.18
CA GLN A 63 5.96 -0.03 -6.93
C GLN A 63 7.48 0.13 -6.83
N THR A 64 8.29 -0.69 -7.52
CA THR A 64 9.75 -0.50 -7.55
C THR A 64 10.14 0.86 -8.14
N ILE A 65 9.48 1.27 -9.21
CA ILE A 65 9.64 2.58 -9.85
C ILE A 65 9.24 3.71 -8.89
N LEU A 66 8.10 3.54 -8.21
CA LEU A 66 7.62 4.50 -7.21
C LEU A 66 8.59 4.62 -6.01
N ILE A 67 9.18 3.51 -5.58
CA ILE A 67 10.18 3.48 -4.50
C ILE A 67 11.45 4.23 -4.93
N ASP A 68 11.95 3.97 -6.13
CA ASP A 68 13.14 4.67 -6.63
C ASP A 68 12.91 6.17 -6.80
N ALA A 69 11.72 6.56 -7.29
CA ALA A 69 11.33 7.96 -7.37
C ALA A 69 11.20 8.62 -6.00
N ALA A 70 10.66 7.91 -4.99
CA ALA A 70 10.57 8.41 -3.62
C ALA A 70 11.96 8.65 -3.02
N ILE A 71 12.90 7.73 -3.25
CA ILE A 71 14.31 7.88 -2.83
C ILE A 71 14.95 9.09 -3.52
N ALA A 72 14.77 9.22 -4.84
CA ALA A 72 15.31 10.34 -5.61
C ALA A 72 14.74 11.70 -5.17
N ALA A 73 13.48 11.74 -4.74
CA ALA A 73 12.82 12.93 -4.23
C ALA A 73 13.20 13.26 -2.77
N GLY A 74 13.94 12.39 -2.08
CA GLY A 74 14.33 12.57 -0.68
C GLY A 74 13.24 12.24 0.35
N VAL A 75 12.25 11.42 -0.03
CA VAL A 75 11.21 10.93 0.89
C VAL A 75 11.85 10.11 2.02
N LYS A 76 11.32 10.24 3.24
CA LYS A 76 11.89 9.63 4.45
C LYS A 76 11.19 8.33 4.85
N HIS A 77 9.92 8.17 4.49
CA HIS A 77 9.13 6.99 4.86
C HIS A 77 8.26 6.46 3.71
N PHE A 78 8.17 5.14 3.56
CA PHE A 78 7.35 4.49 2.54
C PHE A 78 6.43 3.41 3.13
N ILE A 79 5.16 3.44 2.76
CA ILE A 79 4.19 2.39 3.06
C ILE A 79 3.78 1.76 1.71
N PRO A 80 4.17 0.51 1.42
CA PRO A 80 3.80 -0.15 0.17
C PRO A 80 2.33 -0.55 0.17
N ALA A 81 1.81 -0.80 -1.03
CA ALA A 81 0.53 -1.46 -1.25
C ALA A 81 0.67 -2.94 -0.86
N ASP A 82 0.61 -3.15 0.45
CA ASP A 82 0.62 -4.44 1.10
C ASP A 82 -0.24 -4.35 2.36
N TYR A 83 -1.53 -4.61 2.14
CA TYR A 83 -2.57 -4.60 3.16
C TYR A 83 -3.09 -6.03 3.37
N GLY A 84 -2.23 -7.03 3.20
CA GLY A 84 -2.60 -8.44 3.35
C GLY A 84 -2.75 -8.88 4.81
N ALA A 85 -3.06 -10.16 5.00
CA ALA A 85 -3.15 -10.77 6.33
C ALA A 85 -1.83 -11.36 6.84
N VAL A 86 -1.01 -11.88 5.93
CA VAL A 86 0.12 -12.77 6.27
C VAL A 86 1.38 -12.50 5.46
N SER A 87 1.41 -11.41 4.68
CA SER A 87 2.50 -11.08 3.76
C SER A 87 3.85 -10.83 4.45
N THR A 88 3.89 -10.68 5.77
CA THR A 88 5.13 -10.56 6.56
C THR A 88 5.79 -11.90 6.90
N ASN A 89 5.12 -13.03 6.65
CA ASN A 89 5.72 -14.35 6.81
C ASN A 89 6.56 -14.72 5.57
N PRO A 90 7.91 -14.81 5.67
CA PRO A 90 8.76 -15.05 4.50
C PRO A 90 8.48 -16.38 3.79
N LYS A 91 7.94 -17.39 4.51
CA LYS A 91 7.58 -18.69 3.92
C LYS A 91 6.49 -18.56 2.85
N LEU A 92 5.71 -17.49 2.90
CA LEU A 92 4.63 -17.26 1.94
C LEU A 92 5.10 -16.55 0.67
N HIS A 93 6.28 -15.92 0.66
CA HIS A 93 6.78 -15.15 -0.48
C HIS A 93 7.06 -16.00 -1.73
N GLU A 94 7.11 -17.32 -1.61
CA GLU A 94 7.24 -18.23 -2.76
C GLU A 94 5.88 -18.60 -3.38
N TYR A 95 4.77 -18.34 -2.68
CA TYR A 95 3.45 -18.66 -3.19
C TYR A 95 3.00 -17.61 -4.21
N PRO A 96 2.36 -18.02 -5.32
CA PRO A 96 2.00 -17.10 -6.41
C PRO A 96 1.31 -15.81 -5.96
N PHE A 97 0.35 -15.92 -5.04
CA PHE A 97 -0.42 -14.79 -4.52
C PHE A 97 0.41 -13.76 -3.73
N TYR A 98 1.45 -14.20 -3.02
CA TYR A 98 2.28 -13.33 -2.18
C TYR A 98 3.64 -13.00 -2.81
N SER A 99 3.99 -13.62 -3.94
CA SER A 99 5.31 -13.48 -4.55
C SER A 99 5.65 -12.05 -4.93
N THR A 100 4.69 -11.30 -5.47
CA THR A 100 4.92 -9.90 -5.86
C THR A 100 5.11 -9.00 -4.64
N VAL A 101 4.28 -9.11 -3.60
CA VAL A 101 4.46 -8.32 -2.37
C VAL A 101 5.76 -8.68 -1.66
N GLY A 102 6.15 -9.95 -1.64
CA GLY A 102 7.44 -10.40 -1.11
C GLY A 102 8.63 -9.76 -1.84
N LYS A 103 8.58 -9.68 -3.18
CA LYS A 103 9.60 -8.96 -3.97
C LYS A 103 9.67 -7.47 -3.60
N ILE A 104 8.52 -6.80 -3.45
CA ILE A 104 8.48 -5.38 -3.06
C ILE A 104 9.04 -5.16 -1.65
N GLN A 105 8.67 -6.00 -0.68
CA GLN A 105 9.21 -5.92 0.68
C GLN A 105 10.73 -6.12 0.70
N LYS A 106 11.23 -7.12 -0.05
CA LYS A 106 12.67 -7.36 -0.18
C LYS A 106 13.39 -6.15 -0.80
N TYR A 107 12.80 -5.56 -1.85
CA TYR A 107 13.35 -4.37 -2.49
C TYR A 107 13.43 -3.18 -1.52
N LEU A 108 12.38 -2.92 -0.75
CA LEU A 108 12.38 -1.91 0.30
C LEU A 108 13.45 -2.17 1.36
N ALA A 109 13.57 -3.41 1.84
CA ALA A 109 14.56 -3.81 2.84
C ALA A 109 16.00 -3.66 2.34
N GLU A 110 16.24 -3.86 1.05
CA GLU A 110 17.55 -3.63 0.42
C GLU A 110 17.85 -2.14 0.28
N LYS A 111 16.89 -1.36 -0.23
CA LYS A 111 17.05 0.10 -0.39
C LYS A 111 17.19 0.83 0.93
N SER A 112 16.49 0.41 1.99
CA SER A 112 16.58 1.04 3.31
C SER A 112 17.95 0.88 3.97
N LYS A 113 18.77 -0.09 3.53
CA LYS A 113 20.14 -0.29 4.05
C LYS A 113 21.15 0.69 3.48
N SER A 114 20.93 1.15 2.25
CA SER A 114 21.86 2.02 1.52
C SER A 114 21.35 3.45 1.34
N THR A 115 20.13 3.74 1.81
CA THR A 115 19.49 5.06 1.70
C THR A 115 18.96 5.52 3.06
N GLY A 116 18.47 6.76 3.13
CA GLY A 116 17.76 7.28 4.31
C GLY A 116 16.29 6.86 4.40
N LEU A 117 15.80 6.02 3.49
CA LEU A 117 14.39 5.63 3.43
C LEU A 117 14.07 4.57 4.49
N SER A 118 13.09 4.87 5.34
CA SER A 118 12.45 3.89 6.22
C SER A 118 11.13 3.39 5.62
N TYR A 119 10.62 2.24 6.07
CA TYR A 119 9.36 1.72 5.56
C TYR A 119 8.56 0.98 6.64
N THR A 120 7.24 0.89 6.43
CA THR A 120 6.32 0.11 7.27
C THR A 120 5.42 -0.73 6.38
N VAL A 121 5.30 -2.03 6.66
CA VAL A 121 4.33 -2.93 6.03
C VAL A 121 3.12 -3.09 6.95
N LEU A 122 1.92 -2.85 6.42
CA LEU A 122 0.68 -2.85 7.21
C LEU A 122 -0.11 -4.14 7.03
N SER A 123 0.26 -5.19 7.77
CA SER A 123 -0.51 -6.44 7.80
C SER A 123 -1.82 -6.24 8.58
N THR A 124 -2.92 -6.06 7.85
CA THR A 124 -4.21 -5.56 8.37
C THR A 124 -5.33 -6.60 8.31
N GLY A 125 -5.01 -7.84 7.94
CA GLY A 125 -5.97 -8.95 7.87
C GLY A 125 -6.78 -8.98 6.57
N ALA A 126 -7.66 -9.97 6.43
CA ALA A 126 -8.57 -10.06 5.28
C ALA A 126 -9.59 -8.91 5.30
N PHE A 127 -9.99 -8.39 4.14
CA PHE A 127 -11.13 -7.47 4.07
C PHE A 127 -12.41 -8.24 4.42
N THR A 128 -13.12 -7.77 5.44
CA THR A 128 -14.36 -8.44 5.89
C THR A 128 -15.37 -8.57 4.76
N ASP A 129 -15.48 -7.53 3.93
CA ASP A 129 -16.36 -7.49 2.76
C ASP A 129 -15.99 -8.54 1.70
N MET A 130 -14.71 -8.92 1.58
CA MET A 130 -14.28 -9.96 0.65
C MET A 130 -14.63 -11.37 1.13
N LEU A 131 -14.74 -11.60 2.45
CA LEU A 131 -15.08 -12.92 3.01
C LEU A 131 -16.48 -13.36 2.58
N PHE A 132 -17.41 -12.41 2.55
CA PHE A 132 -18.81 -12.61 2.16
C PHE A 132 -19.07 -12.41 0.66
N GLY A 133 -18.06 -11.98 -0.09
CA GLY A 133 -18.12 -11.79 -1.54
C GLY A 133 -17.11 -12.69 -2.25
N ALA A 134 -16.00 -12.11 -2.69
CA ALA A 134 -15.02 -12.74 -3.58
C ALA A 134 -14.36 -14.04 -3.05
N ILE A 135 -14.24 -14.21 -1.74
CA ILE A 135 -13.66 -15.42 -1.12
C ILE A 135 -14.72 -16.52 -0.97
N GLY A 136 -16.02 -16.15 -0.92
CA GLY A 136 -17.12 -17.11 -1.00
C GLY A 136 -17.23 -18.06 0.19
N ILE A 137 -16.96 -17.59 1.40
CA ILE A 137 -17.08 -18.45 2.61
C ILE A 137 -18.55 -18.78 2.89
N ILE A 138 -19.47 -17.86 2.56
CA ILE A 138 -20.91 -18.02 2.77
C ILE A 138 -21.62 -17.85 1.43
N ASP A 139 -22.43 -18.84 1.07
CA ASP A 139 -23.41 -18.76 -0.01
C ASP A 139 -24.77 -18.41 0.62
N PHE A 140 -25.16 -17.14 0.53
CA PHE A 140 -26.40 -16.66 1.14
C PHE A 140 -27.66 -17.21 0.45
N ASP A 141 -27.60 -17.48 -0.85
CA ASP A 141 -28.76 -17.99 -1.61
C ASP A 141 -29.06 -19.45 -1.23
N LYS A 142 -28.01 -20.25 -1.03
CA LYS A 142 -28.13 -21.66 -0.63
C LYS A 142 -28.18 -21.86 0.89
N HIS A 143 -27.89 -20.82 1.67
CA HIS A 143 -27.69 -20.91 3.12
C HIS A 143 -26.60 -21.92 3.51
N GLU A 144 -25.49 -21.93 2.77
CA GLU A 144 -24.36 -22.84 2.96
C GLU A 144 -23.09 -22.08 3.34
N ALA A 145 -22.19 -22.75 4.05
CA ALA A 145 -20.87 -22.23 4.37
C ALA A 145 -19.78 -23.25 3.99
N VAL A 146 -18.70 -22.75 3.38
CA VAL A 146 -17.54 -23.57 3.04
C VAL A 146 -16.54 -23.52 4.20
N LEU A 147 -16.28 -24.68 4.79
CA LEU A 147 -15.25 -24.83 5.81
C LEU A 147 -13.91 -25.17 5.13
N TYR A 148 -13.04 -24.18 5.03
CA TYR A 148 -11.67 -24.39 4.59
C TYR A 148 -10.87 -25.08 5.70
N ASP A 149 -10.20 -26.18 5.35
CA ASP A 149 -9.31 -26.92 6.25
C ASP A 149 -9.96 -27.28 7.60
N GLY A 150 -11.20 -27.75 7.56
CA GLY A 150 -11.97 -28.15 8.74
C GLY A 150 -12.60 -27.01 9.53
N GLY A 151 -12.27 -25.74 9.25
CA GLY A 151 -12.89 -24.57 9.89
C GLY A 151 -12.30 -24.16 11.25
N ASP A 152 -11.24 -24.83 11.71
CA ASP A 152 -10.60 -24.56 13.00
C ASP A 152 -9.48 -23.52 12.93
N LEU A 153 -9.16 -23.03 11.72
CA LEU A 153 -8.11 -22.04 11.51
C LEU A 153 -8.60 -20.64 11.88
N ARG A 154 -7.81 -19.97 12.73
CA ARG A 154 -8.05 -18.57 13.10
C ARG A 154 -7.47 -17.64 12.04
N PHE A 155 -8.25 -16.63 11.69
CA PHE A 155 -7.79 -15.52 10.86
C PHE A 155 -8.31 -14.19 11.41
N THR A 156 -7.62 -13.10 11.07
CA THR A 156 -8.04 -11.74 11.43
C THR A 156 -8.66 -11.06 10.22
N THR A 157 -9.71 -10.29 10.44
CA THR A 157 -10.37 -9.49 9.42
C THR A 157 -10.66 -8.09 9.94
N ASN A 158 -10.72 -7.13 9.04
CA ASN A 158 -11.12 -5.76 9.33
C ASN A 158 -11.93 -5.20 8.15
N SER A 159 -12.87 -4.30 8.42
CA SER A 159 -13.61 -3.61 7.38
C SER A 159 -12.70 -2.67 6.61
N MET A 160 -13.11 -2.28 5.40
CA MET A 160 -12.37 -1.28 4.62
C MET A 160 -12.25 0.05 5.40
N GLU A 161 -13.35 0.49 6.03
CA GLU A 161 -13.36 1.72 6.82
C GLU A 161 -12.44 1.65 8.04
N GLY A 162 -12.46 0.52 8.78
CA GLY A 162 -11.63 0.33 9.98
C GLY A 162 -10.14 0.29 9.70
N ARG A 163 -9.72 0.19 8.44
CA ARG A 163 -8.30 0.15 8.03
C ARG A 163 -7.74 1.54 7.72
N CYS A 164 -8.62 2.50 7.43
CA CYS A 164 -8.25 3.86 7.07
C CYS A 164 -8.19 4.82 8.28
N ARG A 165 -8.66 4.39 9.46
CA ARG A 165 -8.70 5.15 10.71
C ARG A 165 -7.48 4.85 11.58
#